data_AF-A0A4R4KPV7-F1
#
_entry.id   AF-A0A4R4KPV7-F1
#
_cell.length_a   1.000
_cell.length_b   1.000
_cell.length_c   1.000
_cell.angle_alpha   90.00
_cell.angle_beta   90.00
_cell.angle_gamma   90.00
#
_symmetry.space_group_name_H-M   'P 1'
#
loop_
_entity.id
_entity.type
_entity.pdbx_description
1 polymer ?
#
loop_
_entity_poly.entity_id
_entity_poly.type
_entity_poly.pdbx_seq_one_letter_code
_entity_poly.pdbx_strand_id
1 'polypeptide(L)'
;MEMTLDRPPAEASVPLDFDPDLQPGESGYFAGEWLEYPCDGDRRFESAYAGTLIRRWQGWAVWECTREVAEAIVADQEAARRHYRALYEAEGYTEPRLSQTLDADIPEMRWDGDVIVVDRRPFGEDEEYLRIEPNERGMYVVMGGNWTWEEVPRDAADHVYGTVEL
;
A
#
# COMPACT_ATOMS: atom_id res chain seq x y z
N MET A 1 0.68 23.49 7.40
CA MET A 1 1.14 22.76 8.61
C MET A 1 1.87 21.55 8.05
N GLU A 2 3.18 21.53 8.19
CA GLU A 2 4.09 20.64 7.47
C GLU A 2 4.22 19.34 8.29
N MET A 3 3.75 18.21 7.73
CA MET A 3 3.85 16.90 8.40
C MET A 3 5.25 16.33 8.16
N THR A 4 6.09 16.34 9.19
CA THR A 4 7.38 15.65 9.22
C THR A 4 7.18 14.23 9.72
N LEU A 5 7.42 13.25 8.86
CA LEU A 5 7.41 11.83 9.19
C LEU A 5 8.76 11.23 8.78
N ASP A 6 9.51 10.79 9.78
CA ASP A 6 10.88 10.28 9.67
C ASP A 6 10.91 8.75 9.46
N ARG A 7 12.06 8.25 9.02
CA ARG A 7 12.32 7.06 8.17
C ARG A 7 12.75 5.76 8.91
N PRO A 8 12.53 4.56 8.32
CA PRO A 8 13.40 3.38 8.46
C PRO A 8 14.04 2.89 7.11
N PRO A 9 15.02 1.95 7.12
CA PRO A 9 16.17 1.95 6.19
C PRO A 9 15.89 1.33 4.82
N ALA A 10 16.65 1.77 3.82
CA ALA A 10 16.61 1.26 2.46
C ALA A 10 17.57 0.07 2.31
N GLU A 11 17.03 -1.14 2.13
CA GLU A 11 17.72 -2.16 1.34
C GLU A 11 17.14 -2.10 -0.06
N ALA A 12 17.96 -1.59 -0.98
CA ALA A 12 17.59 -1.37 -2.36
C ALA A 12 17.48 -2.71 -3.09
N SER A 13 16.24 -3.19 -3.22
CA SER A 13 15.86 -4.13 -4.28
C SER A 13 16.20 -3.50 -5.64
N VAL A 14 16.73 -4.32 -6.55
CA VAL A 14 17.09 -3.93 -7.92
C VAL A 14 15.92 -3.18 -8.56
N PRO A 15 16.12 -1.96 -9.11
CA PRO A 15 15.04 -1.22 -9.74
C PRO A 15 14.48 -2.03 -10.91
N LEU A 16 13.16 -2.19 -10.96
CA LEU A 16 12.49 -2.64 -12.18
C LEU A 16 12.79 -1.65 -13.31
N ASP A 17 12.71 -2.11 -14.56
CA ASP A 17 12.36 -1.23 -15.67
C ASP A 17 10.89 -0.81 -15.47
N PHE A 18 10.69 0.09 -14.50
CA PHE A 18 9.45 0.82 -14.29
C PHE A 18 9.12 1.60 -15.56
N ASP A 19 7.84 1.81 -15.86
CA ASP A 19 7.45 2.84 -16.83
C ASP A 19 7.77 4.20 -16.19
N PRO A 20 8.94 4.80 -16.44
CA PRO A 20 9.39 5.98 -15.72
C PRO A 20 8.71 7.25 -16.27
N ASP A 21 7.83 7.09 -17.25
CA ASP A 21 7.24 8.18 -18.02
C ASP A 21 5.93 8.67 -17.40
N LEU A 22 5.29 7.92 -16.47
CA LEU A 22 4.03 8.34 -15.89
C LEU A 22 4.23 9.65 -15.09
N GLN A 23 3.62 10.72 -15.59
CA GLN A 23 3.68 12.05 -15.01
C GLN A 23 2.55 12.27 -14.00
N PRO A 24 2.76 13.12 -12.99
CA PRO A 24 1.68 13.62 -12.16
C PRO A 24 0.47 14.10 -13.00
N GLY A 25 -0.70 13.54 -12.73
CA GLY A 25 -1.96 13.76 -13.45
C GLY A 25 -2.34 12.63 -14.39
N GLU A 26 -1.43 11.71 -14.71
CA GLU A 26 -1.69 10.57 -15.59
C GLU A 26 -2.27 9.38 -14.83
N SER A 27 -3.06 8.57 -15.53
CA SER A 27 -3.65 7.37 -14.98
C SER A 27 -2.79 6.16 -15.29
N GLY A 28 -2.61 5.28 -14.31
CA GLY A 28 -1.80 4.08 -14.42
C GLY A 28 -2.20 3.03 -13.39
N TYR A 29 -1.37 2.00 -13.29
CA TYR A 29 -1.52 0.95 -12.29
C TYR A 29 -0.42 1.04 -11.25
N PHE A 30 -0.77 0.72 -10.01
CA PHE A 30 0.15 0.70 -8.89
C PHE A 30 -0.06 -0.50 -8.00
N ALA A 31 0.98 -0.89 -7.26
CA ALA A 31 0.90 -1.95 -6.28
C ALA A 31 1.64 -1.54 -4.99
N GLY A 32 1.28 -2.20 -3.90
CA GLY A 32 2.00 -2.11 -2.65
C GLY A 32 3.10 -3.16 -2.58
N GLU A 33 4.26 -2.83 -2.00
CA GLU A 33 5.39 -3.77 -1.88
C GLU A 33 5.04 -5.10 -1.18
N TRP A 34 4.05 -5.10 -0.29
CA TRP A 34 3.62 -6.30 0.45
C TRP A 34 2.90 -7.33 -0.41
N LEU A 35 2.54 -6.98 -1.65
CA LEU A 35 1.92 -7.88 -2.63
C LEU A 35 2.95 -8.48 -3.59
N GLU A 36 4.21 -8.04 -3.48
CA GLU A 36 5.28 -8.52 -4.34
C GLU A 36 5.70 -9.94 -3.95
N TYR A 37 5.91 -10.77 -4.96
CA TYR A 37 6.55 -12.06 -4.80
C TYR A 37 7.43 -12.40 -6.02
N PRO A 38 8.47 -13.24 -5.84
CA PRO A 38 9.32 -13.67 -6.94
C PRO A 38 8.58 -14.68 -7.84
N CYS A 39 8.61 -14.47 -9.16
CA CYS A 39 8.04 -15.38 -10.17
C CYS A 39 9.01 -15.51 -11.34
N ASP A 40 9.52 -16.72 -11.61
CA ASP A 40 10.44 -17.02 -12.73
C ASP A 40 11.69 -16.13 -12.85
N GLY A 41 12.13 -15.53 -11.74
CA GLY A 41 13.28 -14.61 -11.69
C GLY A 41 12.91 -13.13 -11.87
N ASP A 42 11.63 -12.84 -12.08
CA ASP A 42 11.06 -11.50 -12.14
C ASP A 42 10.20 -11.19 -10.89
N ARG A 43 9.88 -9.91 -10.69
CA ARG A 43 8.94 -9.45 -9.64
C ARG A 43 7.51 -9.54 -10.18
N ARG A 44 6.61 -10.15 -9.43
CA ARG A 44 5.18 -10.24 -9.75
C ARG A 44 4.38 -9.75 -8.55
N PHE A 45 3.18 -9.24 -8.79
CA PHE A 45 2.32 -8.71 -7.75
C PHE A 45 1.02 -9.51 -7.68
N GLU A 46 0.53 -9.81 -6.48
CA GLU A 46 -0.78 -10.45 -6.32
C GLU A 46 -1.88 -9.56 -6.91
N SER A 47 -1.80 -8.25 -6.66
CA SER A 47 -2.78 -7.27 -7.14
C SER A 47 -2.13 -5.97 -7.60
N ALA A 48 -2.72 -5.36 -8.63
CA ALA A 48 -2.50 -3.99 -9.05
C ALA A 48 -3.80 -3.19 -9.05
N TYR A 49 -3.68 -1.89 -8.83
CA TYR A 49 -4.78 -0.96 -8.60
C TYR A 49 -4.75 0.16 -9.61
N ALA A 50 -5.88 0.47 -10.23
CA ALA A 50 -6.02 1.61 -11.12
C ALA A 50 -6.08 2.92 -10.31
N GLY A 51 -5.33 3.93 -10.74
CA GLY A 51 -5.37 5.24 -10.12
C GLY A 51 -4.78 6.34 -10.99
N THR A 52 -4.86 7.57 -10.49
CA THR A 52 -4.18 8.74 -11.06
C THR A 52 -3.00 9.12 -10.18
N LEU A 53 -1.81 9.20 -10.76
CA LEU A 53 -0.61 9.61 -10.03
C LEU A 53 -0.74 11.08 -9.65
N ILE A 54 -0.78 11.41 -8.37
CA ILE A 54 -0.87 12.81 -7.92
C ILE A 54 0.51 13.45 -7.90
N ARG A 55 1.49 12.74 -7.32
CA ARG A 55 2.88 13.20 -7.16
C ARG A 55 3.74 12.05 -6.69
N ARG A 56 5.05 12.28 -6.65
CA ARG A 56 6.00 11.45 -5.92
C ARG A 56 6.47 12.20 -4.67
N TRP A 57 6.53 11.51 -3.54
CA TRP A 57 6.98 12.05 -2.25
C TRP A 57 8.08 11.17 -1.67
N GLN A 58 9.28 11.72 -1.51
CA GLN A 58 10.47 10.98 -1.05
C GLN A 58 10.77 9.70 -1.86
N GLY A 59 10.45 9.69 -3.15
CA GLY A 59 10.64 8.54 -4.04
C GLY A 59 9.42 7.63 -4.18
N TRP A 60 8.39 7.77 -3.34
CA TRP A 60 7.18 6.95 -3.38
C TRP A 60 6.04 7.63 -4.11
N ALA A 61 5.23 6.85 -4.82
CA ALA A 61 4.09 7.36 -5.56
C ALA A 61 2.90 7.63 -4.62
N VAL A 62 2.18 8.73 -4.88
CA VAL A 62 0.93 9.08 -4.20
C VAL A 62 -0.17 9.02 -5.24
N TRP A 63 -1.20 8.20 -4.97
CA TRP A 63 -2.23 7.87 -5.94
C TRP A 63 -3.60 8.33 -5.47
N GLU A 64 -4.38 8.85 -6.41
CA GLU A 64 -5.82 9.01 -6.27
C GLU A 64 -6.52 7.79 -6.88
N CYS A 65 -7.46 7.18 -6.17
CA CYS A 65 -8.19 6.01 -6.64
C CYS A 65 -9.69 6.10 -6.30
N THR A 66 -10.50 5.30 -6.98
CA THR A 66 -11.95 5.23 -6.71
C THR A 66 -12.21 4.52 -5.39
N ARG A 67 -13.44 4.65 -4.87
CA ARG A 67 -13.88 3.87 -3.71
C ARG A 67 -13.74 2.36 -3.92
N GLU A 68 -14.08 1.85 -5.10
CA GLU A 68 -13.97 0.42 -5.41
C GLU A 68 -12.53 -0.09 -5.32
N VAL A 69 -11.58 0.69 -5.85
CA VAL A 69 -10.15 0.38 -5.75
C VAL A 69 -9.67 0.46 -4.30
N ALA A 70 -10.10 1.48 -3.56
CA ALA A 70 -9.81 1.62 -2.14
C ALA A 70 -10.38 0.44 -1.31
N GLU A 71 -11.57 -0.06 -1.64
CA GLU A 71 -12.15 -1.25 -1.00
C GLU A 71 -11.31 -2.51 -1.27
N ALA A 72 -10.81 -2.67 -2.51
CA ALA A 72 -9.90 -3.76 -2.84
C ALA A 72 -8.58 -3.69 -2.05
N ILE A 73 -7.98 -2.50 -1.93
CA ILE A 73 -6.76 -2.27 -1.14
C ILE A 73 -6.97 -2.70 0.33
N VAL A 74 -8.07 -2.27 0.95
CA VAL A 74 -8.38 -2.62 2.35
C VAL A 74 -8.57 -4.14 2.49
N ALA A 75 -9.24 -4.78 1.53
CA ALA A 75 -9.45 -6.23 1.53
C ALA A 75 -8.14 -7.02 1.38
N ASP A 76 -7.25 -6.59 0.50
CA ASP A 76 -5.95 -7.21 0.28
C ASP A 76 -5.00 -7.01 1.48
N GLN A 77 -5.05 -5.84 2.15
CA GLN A 77 -4.38 -5.63 3.44
C GLN A 77 -4.88 -6.58 4.53
N GLU A 78 -6.20 -6.78 4.63
CA GLU A 78 -6.77 -7.73 5.58
C GLU A 78 -6.33 -9.18 5.25
N ALA A 79 -6.28 -9.53 3.96
CA ALA A 79 -5.79 -10.83 3.51
C ALA A 79 -4.31 -11.05 3.85
N ALA A 80 -3.46 -10.05 3.60
CA ALA A 80 -2.05 -10.06 3.97
C ALA A 80 -1.89 -10.24 5.48
N ARG A 81 -2.64 -9.49 6.31
CA ARG A 81 -2.60 -9.67 7.77
C ARG A 81 -2.95 -11.09 8.20
N ARG A 82 -3.98 -11.70 7.60
CA ARG A 82 -4.34 -13.11 7.89
C ARG A 82 -3.23 -14.09 7.47
N HIS A 83 -2.62 -13.85 6.32
CA HIS A 83 -1.52 -14.67 5.80
C HIS A 83 -0.29 -14.61 6.73
N TYR A 84 0.20 -13.40 7.03
CA TYR A 84 1.37 -13.20 7.88
C TYR A 84 1.14 -13.67 9.32
N ARG A 85 -0.08 -13.51 9.84
CA ARG A 85 -0.43 -14.10 11.14
C ARG A 85 -0.20 -15.62 11.15
N ALA A 86 -0.71 -16.32 10.14
CA ALA A 86 -0.55 -17.77 10.03
C ALA A 86 0.93 -18.18 9.86
N LEU A 87 1.70 -17.42 9.08
CA LEU A 87 3.15 -17.62 8.95
C LEU A 87 3.87 -17.47 10.29
N TYR A 88 3.65 -16.38 11.02
CA TYR A 88 4.29 -16.14 12.31
C TYR A 88 3.89 -17.16 13.36
N GLU A 89 2.63 -17.58 13.39
CA GLU A 89 2.19 -18.68 14.25
C GLU A 89 2.93 -20.00 13.91
N ALA A 90 3.11 -20.30 12.62
CA ALA A 90 3.88 -21.47 12.17
C ALA A 90 5.38 -21.38 12.52
N GLU A 91 5.93 -20.17 12.57
CA GLU A 91 7.29 -19.88 13.06
C GLU A 91 7.41 -19.91 14.59
N GLY A 92 6.29 -20.09 15.31
CA GLY A 92 6.26 -20.22 16.77
C GLY A 92 6.08 -18.90 17.52
N TYR A 93 5.70 -17.82 16.84
CA TYR A 93 5.35 -16.57 17.50
C TYR A 93 4.07 -16.77 18.33
N THR A 94 4.06 -16.19 19.52
CA THR A 94 2.93 -16.23 20.45
C THR A 94 2.66 -14.84 21.00
N GLU A 95 1.48 -14.62 21.57
CA GLU A 95 1.15 -13.33 22.16
C GLU A 95 2.05 -13.00 23.37
N PRO A 96 2.43 -11.72 23.56
CA PRO A 96 2.04 -10.54 22.78
C PRO A 96 2.93 -10.28 21.55
N ARG A 97 4.00 -11.05 21.36
CA ARG A 97 4.97 -10.85 20.27
C ARG A 97 4.32 -10.98 18.90
N LEU A 98 3.41 -11.95 18.73
CA LEU A 98 2.68 -12.16 17.48
C LEU A 98 1.96 -10.89 17.03
N SER A 99 1.10 -10.31 17.88
CA SER A 99 0.37 -9.10 17.52
C SER A 99 1.31 -7.91 17.33
N GLN A 100 2.33 -7.75 18.18
CA GLN A 100 3.29 -6.65 18.03
C GLN A 100 4.08 -6.69 16.73
N THR A 101 4.54 -7.88 16.32
CA THR A 101 5.23 -8.06 15.04
C THR A 101 4.28 -7.85 13.87
N LEU A 102 3.08 -8.43 13.91
CA LEU A 102 2.08 -8.26 12.86
C LEU A 102 1.67 -6.79 12.67
N ASP A 103 1.48 -6.06 13.76
CA ASP A 103 1.09 -4.65 13.72
C ASP A 103 2.22 -3.73 13.25
N ALA A 104 3.48 -4.12 13.47
CA ALA A 104 4.64 -3.40 12.95
C ALA A 104 4.89 -3.67 11.45
N ASP A 105 4.70 -4.91 11.00
CA ASP A 105 5.00 -5.29 9.62
C ASP A 105 3.85 -4.96 8.66
N ILE A 106 2.61 -5.22 9.08
CA ILE A 106 1.40 -5.05 8.27
C ILE A 106 0.35 -4.30 9.10
N PRO A 107 0.44 -2.97 9.30
CA PRO A 107 -0.45 -2.23 10.18
C PRO A 107 -1.94 -2.38 9.79
N GLU A 108 -2.84 -2.36 10.78
CA GLU A 108 -4.27 -2.53 10.53
C GLU A 108 -4.82 -1.39 9.67
N MET A 109 -5.48 -1.74 8.57
CA MET A 109 -6.25 -0.85 7.71
C MET A 109 -7.71 -1.29 7.71
N ARG A 110 -8.63 -0.35 8.00
CA ARG A 110 -10.08 -0.66 8.07
C ARG A 110 -10.95 0.52 7.67
N TRP A 111 -12.21 0.24 7.38
CA TRP A 111 -13.23 1.26 7.20
C TRP A 111 -13.81 1.76 8.53
N ASP A 112 -14.06 3.06 8.59
CA ASP A 112 -14.83 3.78 9.61
C ASP A 112 -15.85 4.67 8.88
N GLY A 113 -17.00 4.09 8.52
CA GLY A 113 -17.94 4.72 7.61
C GLY A 113 -17.37 4.84 6.19
N ASP A 114 -17.17 6.07 5.73
CA ASP A 114 -16.54 6.39 4.46
C ASP A 114 -15.05 6.73 4.57
N VAL A 115 -14.47 6.66 5.77
CA VAL A 115 -13.06 6.96 6.03
C VAL A 115 -12.26 5.67 6.15
N ILE A 116 -11.08 5.60 5.52
CA ILE A 116 -10.11 4.55 5.81
C ILE A 116 -9.28 4.98 7.00
N VAL A 117 -9.17 4.11 8.00
CA VAL A 117 -8.37 4.33 9.20
C VAL A 117 -7.23 3.32 9.21
N VAL A 118 -6.02 3.84 9.37
CA VAL A 118 -4.80 3.06 9.53
C VAL A 118 -4.27 3.25 10.94
N ASP A 119 -4.05 2.16 11.66
CA ASP A 119 -3.43 2.20 12.98
C ASP A 119 -1.91 2.40 12.87
N ARG A 120 -1.42 3.51 13.43
CA ARG A 120 0.00 3.91 13.38
C ARG A 120 0.68 3.88 14.74
N ARG A 121 -0.06 3.52 15.79
CA ARG A 121 0.49 3.35 17.15
C ARG A 121 1.72 2.44 17.19
N PRO A 122 1.81 1.35 16.40
CA PRO A 122 3.02 0.50 16.37
C PRO A 122 4.29 1.23 15.92
N PHE A 123 4.17 2.30 15.13
CA PHE A 123 5.29 3.08 14.63
C PHE A 123 5.78 4.15 15.61
N GLY A 124 5.08 4.37 16.72
CA GLY A 124 5.45 5.38 17.72
C GLY A 124 5.37 6.82 17.20
N GLU A 125 4.51 7.06 16.21
CA GLU A 125 4.32 8.38 15.62
C GLU A 125 3.42 9.30 16.46
N ASP A 126 3.54 10.61 16.23
CA ASP A 126 2.76 11.65 16.92
C ASP A 126 1.25 11.53 16.66
N GLU A 127 0.86 11.05 15.47
CA GLU A 127 -0.53 10.79 15.10
C GLU A 127 -0.83 9.30 15.14
N GLU A 128 -1.62 8.86 16.13
CA GLU A 128 -1.96 7.44 16.35
C GLU A 128 -2.71 6.80 15.17
N TYR A 129 -3.45 7.59 14.39
CA TYR A 129 -4.25 7.10 13.29
C TYR A 129 -4.08 7.99 12.07
N LEU A 130 -3.80 7.40 10.92
CA LEU A 130 -3.99 8.07 9.64
C LEU A 130 -5.43 7.86 9.18
N ARG A 131 -6.11 8.95 8.84
CA ARG A 131 -7.47 8.96 8.32
C ARG A 131 -7.44 9.42 6.87
N ILE A 132 -7.95 8.59 5.97
CA ILE A 132 -8.06 8.90 4.54
C ILE A 132 -9.54 9.06 4.23
N GLU A 133 -9.96 10.32 4.12
CA GLU A 133 -11.31 10.71 3.75
C GLU A 133 -11.44 10.80 2.22
N PRO A 134 -12.62 10.52 1.66
CA PRO A 134 -12.86 10.80 0.25
C PRO A 134 -12.79 12.31 0.01
N ASN A 135 -12.20 12.71 -1.12
CA ASN A 135 -12.23 14.10 -1.54
C ASN A 135 -13.61 14.50 -2.09
N GLU A 136 -13.75 15.75 -2.56
CA GLU A 136 -15.00 16.29 -3.11
C GLU A 136 -15.55 15.48 -4.31
N ARG A 137 -14.72 14.68 -4.97
CA ARG A 137 -15.08 13.80 -6.09
C ARG A 137 -15.43 12.37 -5.65
N GLY A 138 -15.35 12.06 -4.35
CA GLY A 138 -15.53 10.71 -3.81
C GLY A 138 -14.31 9.81 -3.98
N MET A 139 -13.13 10.38 -4.28
CA MET A 139 -11.89 9.66 -4.55
C MET A 139 -10.99 9.62 -3.31
N TYR A 140 -10.20 8.56 -3.18
CA TYR A 140 -9.31 8.34 -2.04
C TYR A 140 -7.86 8.57 -2.45
N VAL A 141 -7.12 9.34 -1.64
CA VAL A 141 -5.69 9.53 -1.82
C VAL A 141 -4.94 8.53 -0.96
N VAL A 142 -4.38 7.50 -1.57
CA VAL A 142 -3.52 6.53 -0.90
C VAL A 142 -2.07 7.02 -1.02
N MET A 143 -1.42 7.18 0.13
CA MET A 143 -0.12 7.83 0.23
C MET A 143 0.96 6.86 0.70
N GLY A 144 2.17 7.08 0.19
CA GLY A 144 3.39 6.51 0.74
C GLY A 144 3.71 7.15 2.10
N GLY A 145 4.02 6.33 3.10
CA GLY A 145 4.32 6.78 4.46
C GLY A 145 4.41 5.62 5.44
N ASN A 146 3.38 4.77 5.47
CA ASN A 146 3.42 3.48 6.19
C ASN A 146 3.65 2.30 5.26
N TRP A 147 3.33 2.48 3.97
CA TRP A 147 3.64 1.52 2.93
C TRP A 147 4.25 2.22 1.74
N THR A 148 5.01 1.47 0.96
CA THR A 148 5.55 1.96 -0.29
C THR A 148 4.61 1.55 -1.42
N TRP A 149 4.26 2.53 -2.26
CA TRP A 149 3.46 2.32 -3.45
C TRP A 149 4.35 2.57 -4.66
N GLU A 150 4.34 1.64 -5.60
CA GLU A 150 5.11 1.72 -6.83
C GLU A 150 4.22 1.56 -8.06
N GLU A 151 4.63 2.20 -9.15
CA GLU A 151 4.03 2.04 -10.48
C GLU A 151 4.35 0.63 -10.99
N VAL A 152 3.35 -0.08 -11.50
CA VAL A 152 3.55 -1.44 -12.02
C VAL A 152 2.88 -1.63 -13.38
N PRO A 153 3.50 -2.39 -14.31
CA PRO A 153 2.83 -2.82 -15.53
C PRO A 153 1.58 -3.64 -15.20
N ARG A 154 0.52 -3.48 -16.00
CA ARG A 154 -0.74 -4.23 -15.80
C ARG A 154 -0.54 -5.74 -15.82
N ASP A 155 0.37 -6.24 -16.65
CA ASP A 155 0.68 -7.65 -16.84
C ASP A 155 1.66 -8.22 -15.79
N ALA A 156 2.22 -7.37 -14.93
CA ALA A 156 3.01 -7.78 -13.77
C ALA A 156 2.14 -8.21 -12.57
N ALA A 157 0.80 -8.10 -12.66
CA ALA A 157 -0.12 -8.46 -11.60
C ALA A 157 -1.07 -9.62 -11.96
N ASP A 158 -1.39 -10.48 -10.99
CA ASP A 158 -2.38 -11.54 -11.17
C ASP A 158 -3.81 -11.02 -11.21
N HIS A 159 -4.09 -10.05 -10.35
CA HIS A 159 -5.36 -9.37 -10.25
C HIS A 159 -5.21 -7.88 -10.52
N VAL A 160 -6.18 -7.30 -11.23
CA VAL A 160 -6.21 -5.87 -11.55
C VAL A 160 -7.55 -5.32 -11.13
N TYR A 161 -7.53 -4.33 -10.24
CA TYR A 161 -8.72 -3.66 -9.73
C TYR A 161 -8.89 -2.28 -10.35
N GLY A 162 -10.11 -2.02 -10.84
CA GLY A 162 -10.43 -0.80 -11.58
C GLY A 162 -9.87 -0.81 -13.01
N THR A 163 -10.09 0.31 -13.70
CA THR A 163 -9.66 0.51 -15.09
C THR A 163 -9.16 1.93 -15.28
N VAL A 164 -8.09 2.08 -16.04
CA VAL A 164 -7.63 3.39 -16.53
C VAL A 164 -8.01 3.54 -18.00
N GLU A 165 -8.51 4.72 -18.37
CA GLU A 165 -8.61 5.10 -19.79
C GLU A 165 -7.24 5.64 -20.21
N LEU A 166 -6.58 4.92 -21.13
CA LEU A 166 -5.29 5.29 -21.74
C LEU A 166 -5.51 6.05 -23.05
#